data_AF-A0A967HAY5-F1
#
_entry.id   AF-A0A967HAY5-F1
#
_cell.length_a   1.000
_cell.length_b   1.000
_cell.length_c   1.000
_cell.angle_alpha   90.00
_cell.angle_beta   90.00
_cell.angle_gamma   90.00
#
_symmetry.space_group_name_H-M   'P 1'
#
loop_
_entity.id
_entity.type
_entity.pdbx_description
1 polymer ?
#
loop_
_entity_poly.entity_id
_entity_poly.type
_entity_poly.pdbx_seq_one_letter_code
_entity_poly.pdbx_strand_id
1 'polypeptide(L)' 'LAMDLDEAPAREALGRVPVTLVAGTDDRWAGERADESARRLAELGVRSERVRYAGGHRIEAGVLARHWPL' A
#
# COMPACT_ATOMS: atom_id res chain seq x y z
N LEU A 1 17.28 2.04 19.07
CA LEU A 1 18.62 2.33 18.51
C LEU A 1 18.92 1.55 17.23
N ALA A 2 19.00 0.21 17.23
CA ALA A 2 19.21 -0.56 15.99
C ALA A 2 18.02 -0.48 15.01
N MET A 3 16.77 -0.58 15.52
CA MET A 3 15.56 -0.41 14.69
C MET A 3 15.39 1.03 14.16
N ASP A 4 15.74 2.04 14.95
CA ASP A 4 15.63 3.46 14.54
C ASP A 4 16.62 3.81 13.42
N LEU A 5 17.77 3.11 13.37
CA LEU A 5 18.79 3.27 12.33
C LEU A 5 18.36 2.66 10.99
N ASP A 6 17.57 1.59 10.99
CA ASP A 6 16.99 1.00 9.78
C ASP A 6 15.71 1.75 9.33
N GLU A 7 14.98 2.32 10.28
CA GLU A 7 13.75 3.08 10.02
C GLU A 7 14.00 4.41 9.32
N ALA A 8 15.07 5.14 9.67
CA ALA A 8 15.35 6.45 9.07
C ALA A 8 15.66 6.39 7.55
N PRO A 9 16.52 5.48 7.04
CA PRO A 9 16.73 5.30 5.60
C PRO A 9 15.48 4.80 4.88
N ALA A 10 14.73 3.88 5.50
CA ALA A 10 13.49 3.37 4.93
C ALA A 10 12.45 4.49 4.79
N ARG A 11 12.32 5.35 5.80
CA ARG A 11 11.44 6.52 5.79
C ARG A 11 11.86 7.56 4.75
N GLU A 12 13.15 7.83 4.62
CA GLU A 12 13.68 8.76 3.60
C GLU A 12 13.42 8.24 2.18
N ALA A 13 13.63 6.93 1.94
CA ALA A 13 13.35 6.30 0.67
C ALA A 13 11.84 6.29 0.35
N LEU A 14 11.00 5.89 1.31
CA LEU A 14 9.55 5.84 1.13
C LEU A 14 8.92 7.22 0.99
N GLY A 15 9.48 8.26 1.62
CA GLY A 15 9.03 9.64 1.46
C GLY A 15 9.23 10.19 0.04
N ARG A 16 10.06 9.55 -0.78
CA ARG A 16 10.36 9.96 -2.17
C ARG A 16 9.58 9.17 -3.22
N VAL A 17 8.89 8.10 -2.84
CA VAL A 17 8.21 7.20 -3.77
C VAL A 17 6.71 7.22 -3.49
N PRO A 18 5.86 7.37 -4.52
CA PRO A 18 4.41 7.22 -4.34
C PRO A 18 4.09 5.78 -3.94
N VAL A 19 3.53 5.59 -2.74
CA VAL A 19 3.09 4.28 -2.25
C VAL A 19 1.62 4.09 -2.57
N THR A 20 1.28 3.03 -3.29
CA THR A 20 -0.12 2.64 -3.56
C THR A 20 -0.42 1.31 -2.88
N LEU A 21 -1.47 1.29 -2.06
CA LEU A 21 -1.97 0.09 -1.39
C LEU A 21 -3.23 -0.38 -2.11
N VAL A 22 -3.20 -1.62 -2.58
CA VAL A 22 -4.25 -2.20 -3.44
C VAL A 22 -4.90 -3.38 -2.72
N ALA A 23 -6.22 -3.39 -2.61
CA ALA A 23 -6.96 -4.50 -2.03
C ALA A 23 -8.31 -4.73 -2.76
N GLY A 24 -8.68 -6.00 -2.92
CA GLY A 24 -10.01 -6.37 -3.41
C GLY A 24 -11.10 -6.00 -2.41
N THR A 25 -12.32 -5.75 -2.86
CA THR A 25 -13.48 -5.49 -1.99
C THR A 25 -13.93 -6.74 -1.23
N ASP A 26 -13.72 -7.92 -1.80
CA ASP A 26 -14.19 -9.19 -1.26
C ASP A 26 -13.12 -9.87 -0.39
N ASP A 27 -11.89 -9.34 -0.40
CA ASP A 27 -10.80 -9.77 0.46
C ASP A 27 -10.69 -8.89 1.72
N ARG A 28 -11.46 -9.28 2.74
CA ARG A 28 -11.48 -8.59 4.03
C ARG A 28 -10.11 -8.54 4.69
N TRP A 29 -9.36 -9.65 4.64
CA TRP A 29 -8.05 -9.74 5.29
C TRP A 29 -7.04 -8.78 4.64
N ALA A 30 -6.95 -8.78 3.30
CA ALA A 30 -6.08 -7.85 2.59
C ALA A 30 -6.52 -6.40 2.82
N GLY A 31 -7.83 -6.14 2.93
CA GLY A 31 -8.37 -4.84 3.28
C GLY A 31 -7.91 -4.33 4.64
N GLU A 32 -8.05 -5.14 5.69
CA GLU A 32 -7.62 -4.79 7.05
C GLU A 32 -6.11 -4.55 7.11
N ARG A 33 -5.32 -5.38 6.41
CA ARG A 33 -3.86 -5.19 6.30
C ARG A 33 -3.48 -3.90 5.56
N ALA A 34 -4.17 -3.57 4.47
CA ALA A 34 -3.94 -2.32 3.76
C ALA A 34 -4.24 -1.10 4.63
N ASP A 35 -5.30 -1.14 5.44
CA ASP A 35 -5.63 -0.05 6.36
C ASP A 35 -4.61 0.06 7.51
N GLU A 36 -4.15 -1.07 8.06
CA GLU A 36 -3.06 -1.10 9.06
C GLU A 36 -1.76 -0.51 8.49
N SER A 37 -1.36 -0.93 7.28
CA SER A 37 -0.18 -0.40 6.58
C SER A 37 -0.31 1.09 6.30
N ALA A 38 -1.47 1.57 5.86
CA ALA A 38 -1.72 2.99 5.62
C ALA A 38 -1.53 3.82 6.90
N ARG A 39 -2.01 3.31 8.04
CA ARG A 39 -1.85 3.98 9.35
C ARG A 39 -0.38 4.09 9.74
N ARG A 40 0.38 2.99 9.61
CA ARG A 40 1.84 2.99 9.90
C ARG A 40 2.62 3.93 8.99
N LEU A 41 2.30 3.96 7.70
CA LEU A 41 2.93 4.90 6.76
C LEU A 41 2.62 6.36 7.14
N ALA A 42 1.39 6.66 7.56
CA ALA A 42 1.01 7.99 8.02
C ALA A 42 1.74 8.39 9.32
N GLU A 43 1.92 7.47 10.28
CA GLU A 43 2.73 7.67 11.49
C GLU A 43 4.18 8.05 11.14
N LEU A 44 4.70 7.53 10.03
CA LEU A 44 6.02 7.85 9.47
C LEU A 44 6.03 9.08 8.53
N GLY A 45 4.89 9.78 8.37
CA GLY A 45 4.77 10.92 7.46
C GLY A 45 4.86 10.57 5.98
N VAL A 46 4.72 9.29 5.63
CA VAL A 46 4.69 8.81 4.25
C VAL A 46 3.26 8.85 3.73
N ARG A 47 3.05 9.53 2.60
CA ARG A 47 1.75 9.57 1.94
C ARG A 47 1.53 8.26 1.17
N SER A 48 0.34 7.69 1.30
CA SER A 48 -0.07 6.52 0.52
C SER A 48 -1.44 6.75 -0.11
N GLU A 49 -1.64 6.19 -1.29
CA GLU A 49 -2.93 6.10 -1.96
C GLU A 49 -3.55 4.71 -1.71
N ARG A 50 -4.88 4.67 -1.60
CA ARG A 50 -5.64 3.43 -1.46
C ARG A 50 -6.49 3.20 -2.70
N VAL A 51 -6.30 2.04 -3.34
CA VAL A 51 -7.12 1.59 -4.46
C VAL A 51 -7.89 0.33 -4.06
N ARG A 52 -9.21 0.38 -4.23
CA ARG A 52 -10.09 -0.77 -4.07
C ARG A 52 -10.62 -1.20 -5.43
N TYR A 53 -10.67 -2.51 -5.68
CA TYR A 53 -11.22 -3.07 -6.91
C TYR A 53 -12.22 -4.19 -6.58
N ALA A 54 -13.20 -4.39 -7.48
CA ALA A 54 -14.15 -5.49 -7.35
C ALA A 54 -13.42 -6.84 -7.55
N GLY A 55 -13.36 -7.66 -6.50
CA GLY A 55 -12.66 -8.94 -6.52
C GLY A 55 -12.10 -9.36 -5.16
N GLY A 56 -11.52 -10.57 -5.12
CA GLY A 56 -10.91 -11.16 -3.93
C GLY A 56 -9.40 -10.97 -3.85
N HIS A 57 -8.67 -12.04 -3.53
CA HIS A 57 -7.22 -11.99 -3.30
C HIS A 57 -6.38 -11.83 -4.57
N ARG A 58 -6.95 -12.12 -5.75
CA ARG A 58 -6.24 -12.09 -7.04
C ARG A 58 -6.69 -10.87 -7.83
N ILE A 59 -5.71 -10.18 -8.44
CA ILE A 59 -5.98 -9.07 -9.37
C ILE A 59 -6.08 -9.63 -10.78
N GLU A 60 -7.28 -9.59 -11.36
CA GLU A 60 -7.53 -10.01 -12.73
C GLU A 60 -6.84 -9.07 -13.74
N ALA A 61 -6.41 -9.59 -14.88
CA ALA A 61 -5.69 -8.82 -15.90
C ALA A 61 -6.46 -7.58 -16.38
N GLY A 62 -7.79 -7.67 -16.49
CA GLY A 62 -8.63 -6.53 -16.87
C GLY A 62 -8.65 -5.41 -15.82
N VAL A 63 -8.51 -5.75 -14.54
CA VAL A 63 -8.39 -4.75 -13.45
C VAL A 63 -7.01 -4.10 -13.51
N LEU A 64 -5.94 -4.90 -13.69
CA LEU A 64 -4.58 -4.37 -13.85
C LEU A 64 -4.50 -3.37 -15.00
N ALA A 65 -4.99 -3.74 -16.19
CA ALA A 65 -4.93 -2.88 -17.37
C ALA A 65 -5.71 -1.55 -17.20
N ARG A 66 -6.79 -1.55 -16.41
CA ARG A 66 -7.60 -0.36 -16.14
C ARG A 66 -6.91 0.63 -15.19
N HIS A 67 -6.24 0.12 -14.17
CA HIS A 67 -5.65 0.94 -13.10
C HIS A 67 -4.16 1.24 -13.33
N TRP A 68 -3.45 0.40 -14.09
CA TRP A 68 -2.03 0.52 -14.42
C TRP A 68 -1.76 0.08 -15.87
N PRO A 69 -2.12 0.91 -16.86
CA PRO A 69 -1.79 0.63 -18.26
C PRO A 69 -0.27 0.68 -18.46
N LEU A 70 0.26 -0.33 -19.17
CA LEU A 70 1.67 -0.43 -19.57
C LEU A 70 2.04 0.60 -20.66
#